data_AF-A0A1E4GDY9-F1
#
_entry.id   AF-A0A1E4GDY9-F1
#
_cell.length_a   1.000
_cell.length_b   1.000
_cell.length_c   1.000
_cell.angle_alpha   90.00
_cell.angle_beta   90.00
_cell.angle_gamma   90.00
#
_symmetry.space_group_name_H-M   'P 1'
#
loop_
_entity.id
_entity.type
_entity.pdbx_description
1 polymer ?
#
loop_
_entity_poly.entity_id
_entity_poly.type
_entity_poly.pdbx_seq_one_letter_code
_entity_poly.pdbx_strand_id
1 'polypeptide(L)' 'MYLTHVMLSQSLTAVGQAFGRDRTTVSYACALIEDMREDPGFDAEVCRLEAMLETETDGRHG' A
#
# COMPACT_ATOMS: atom_id res chain seq x y z
N MET A 1 -3.48 -0.63 -3.83
CA MET A 1 -2.82 0.60 -4.30
C MET A 1 -1.78 1.08 -3.30
N TYR A 2 -2.19 1.57 -2.12
CA TYR A 2 -1.27 2.02 -1.05
C TYR A 2 -0.23 0.96 -0.68
N LEU A 3 -0.66 -0.20 -0.17
CA LEU A 3 0.26 -1.28 0.25
C LEU A 3 1.19 -1.73 -0.89
N THR A 4 0.71 -1.78 -2.13
CA THR A 4 1.52 -2.13 -3.30
C THR A 4 2.62 -1.10 -3.56
N HIS A 5 2.32 0.19 -3.39
CA HIS A 5 3.31 1.26 -3.54
C HIS A 5 4.29 1.28 -2.37
N VAL A 6 3.78 1.24 -1.13
CA VAL A 6 4.55 1.48 0.10
C VAL A 6 5.33 0.24 0.52
N MET A 7 4.71 -0.94 0.56
CA MET A 7 5.38 -2.18 1.01
C MET A 7 6.19 -2.85 -0.09
N LEU A 8 5.71 -2.83 -1.33
CA LEU A 8 6.39 -3.50 -2.45
C LEU A 8 7.23 -2.55 -3.31
N SER A 9 7.36 -1.28 -2.89
CA SER A 9 8.15 -0.24 -3.58
C SER A 9 7.81 -0.07 -5.06
N GLN A 10 6.59 -0.43 -5.47
CA GLN A 10 6.17 -0.30 -6.87
C GLN A 10 5.91 1.16 -7.21
N SER A 11 6.33 1.59 -8.40
CA SER A 11 6.04 2.97 -8.84
C SER A 11 4.54 3.25 -8.96
N LEU A 12 4.11 4.49 -8.76
CA LEU A 12 2.70 4.90 -8.92
C LEU A 12 2.15 4.54 -10.32
N THR A 13 2.99 4.62 -11.35
CA THR A 13 2.62 4.23 -12.72
C THR A 13 2.40 2.72 -12.83
N ALA A 14 3.30 1.89 -12.28
CA ALA A 14 3.16 0.43 -12.31
C ALA A 14 1.91 -0.02 -11.54
N VAL A 15 1.67 0.56 -10.36
CA VAL A 15 0.44 0.32 -9.58
C VAL A 15 -0.78 0.80 -10.37
N GLY A 16 -0.74 1.97 -11.01
CA GLY A 16 -1.84 2.47 -11.83
C GLY A 16 -2.21 1.49 -12.93
N GLN A 17 -1.23 1.02 -13.70
CA GLN A 17 -1.43 0.04 -14.77
C GLN A 17 -2.03 -1.28 -14.23
N ALA A 18 -1.50 -1.80 -13.11
CA ALA A 18 -2.00 -3.05 -12.52
C ALA A 18 -3.47 -2.97 -12.06
N PHE A 19 -3.94 -1.77 -11.70
CA PHE A 19 -5.31 -1.54 -11.25
C PHE A 19 -6.20 -0.87 -12.33
N GLY A 20 -5.70 -0.67 -13.55
CA GLY A 20 -6.44 -0.01 -14.64
C GLY A 20 -6.78 1.46 -14.34
N ARG A 21 -5.91 2.18 -13.63
CA ARG A 21 -6.09 3.59 -13.22
C ARG A 21 -4.88 4.43 -13.59
N ASP A 22 -5.06 5.75 -13.65
CA ASP A 22 -3.94 6.67 -13.83
C ASP A 22 -3.09 6.78 -12.55
N ARG A 23 -1.80 7.09 -12.71
CA ARG A 23 -0.87 7.28 -11.59
C ARG A 23 -1.34 8.34 -10.58
N THR A 24 -2.11 9.35 -11.02
CA THR A 24 -2.69 10.37 -10.14
C THR A 24 -3.78 9.81 -9.24
N THR A 25 -4.54 8.81 -9.71
CA THR A 25 -5.50 8.07 -8.86
C THR A 25 -4.78 7.31 -7.76
N VAL A 26 -3.63 6.70 -8.08
CA VAL A 26 -2.81 6.01 -7.07
C VAL A 26 -2.25 7.01 -6.06
N SER A 27 -1.71 8.14 -6.53
CA SER A 27 -1.24 9.23 -5.67
C SER A 27 -2.33 9.73 -4.72
N TYR A 28 -3.53 9.94 -5.24
CA TYR A 28 -4.70 10.36 -4.44
C TYR A 28 -5.08 9.30 -3.41
N ALA A 29 -5.13 8.02 -3.81
CA ALA A 29 -5.42 6.92 -2.89
C ALA A 29 -4.37 6.78 -1.79
N CYS A 30 -3.09 7.04 -2.09
CA CYS A 30 -2.05 7.03 -1.06
C CYS A 30 -2.25 8.16 -0.05
N ALA A 31 -2.46 9.40 -0.53
CA ALA A 31 -2.73 10.53 0.36
C ALA A 31 -3.96 10.29 1.25
N LEU A 32 -5.05 9.77 0.67
CA LEU A 32 -6.27 9.45 1.42
C LEU A 32 -6.01 8.41 2.52
N ILE A 33 -5.21 7.38 2.25
CA ILE A 33 -4.87 6.38 3.27
C ILE A 33 -4.00 6.99 4.37
N GLU A 34 -3.01 7.82 4.04
CA GLU A 34 -2.20 8.52 5.05
C GLU A 34 -3.05 9.42 5.96
N ASP A 35 -3.97 10.18 5.38
CA ASP A 35 -4.90 11.01 6.16
C ASP A 35 -5.78 10.14 7.09
N MET A 36 -6.21 8.96 6.64
CA MET A 36 -6.99 8.03 7.45
C MET A 36 -6.17 7.36 8.56
N ARG A 37 -4.86 7.21 8.39
CA ARG A 37 -3.96 6.64 9.42
C ARG A 37 -3.75 7.56 10.63
N GLU A 38 -4.27 8.79 10.58
CA GLU A 38 -4.37 9.62 11.78
C GLU A 38 -5.35 9.04 12.82
N ASP A 39 -6.29 8.18 12.40
CA ASP A 39 -7.14 7.41 13.31
C ASP A 39 -6.40 6.15 13.80
N PRO A 40 -6.18 5.99 15.12
CA PRO A 40 -5.45 4.84 15.65
C PRO A 40 -6.09 3.48 15.36
N GLY A 41 -7.42 3.43 15.21
CA GLY A 41 -8.13 2.20 14.89
C GLY A 41 -7.86 1.77 13.45
N PHE A 42 -7.96 2.71 12.52
CA PHE A 42 -7.63 2.47 11.12
C PHE A 42 -6.15 2.13 10.94
N ASP A 43 -5.25 2.86 11.60
CA ASP A 43 -3.81 2.61 11.55
C ASP A 43 -3.44 1.20 12.02
N ALA A 44 -4.07 0.73 13.11
CA ALA A 44 -3.86 -0.62 13.61
C ALA A 44 -4.23 -1.69 12.56
N GLU A 45 -5.30 -1.48 11.80
CA GLU A 45 -5.69 -2.43 10.75
C GLU A 45 -4.79 -2.38 9.52
N VAL A 46 -4.30 -1.19 9.16
CA VAL A 46 -3.27 -1.07 8.10
C VAL A 46 -1.99 -1.79 8.53
N CYS A 47 -1.52 -1.56 9.76
CA CYS A 47 -0.36 -2.24 10.33
C CYS A 47 -0.53 -3.77 10.32
N ARG A 48 -1.73 -4.27 10.61
CA ARG A 48 -2.03 -5.71 10.55
C ARG A 48 -1.86 -6.27 9.13
N LEU A 49 -2.32 -5.55 8.12
CA LEU A 49 -2.15 -5.95 6.72
C LEU A 49 -0.70 -5.86 6.25
N GLU A 50 0.04 -4.84 6.71
CA GLU A 50 1.48 -4.68 6.45
C GLU A 50 2.26 -5.88 7.01
N ALA A 51 2.02 -6.27 8.26
CA ALA A 51 2.67 -7.43 8.89
C ALA A 51 2.39 -8.75 8.15
N MET A 52 1.17 -8.96 7.66
CA MET A 52 0.82 -10.15 6.87
C MET A 52 1.58 -10.19 5.52
N LEU A 53 1.83 -9.04 4.91
CA LEU A 53 2.60 -8.96 3.66
C LEU A 53 4.09 -9.15 3.90
N GLU A 54 4.62 -8.60 5.00
CA GLU A 54 6.03 -8.73 5.37
C GLU A 54 6.43 -10.21 5.53
N THR A 55 5.59 -10.99 6.23
CA THR A 55 5.81 -12.44 6.40
C THR A 55 5.87 -13.20 5.07
N GLU A 56 5.11 -12.77 4.07
CA GLU A 56 5.07 -13.41 2.75
C GLU A 56 6.23 -12.98 1.84
N THR A 57 6.73 -11.76 2.01
CA THR A 57 7.89 -11.25 1.27
C THR A 57 9.22 -11.78 1.78
N ASP A 58 9.31 -12.06 3.08
CA ASP A 58 10.50 -12.67 3.71
C ASP A 58 10.67 -14.14 3.27
N GLY A 59 9.57 -14.89 3.17
CA GLY A 59 9.57 -16.26 2.65
C GLY A 59 9.89 -16.42 1.16
N ARG A 60 9.95 -15.33 0.38
CA ARG A 60 10.36 -15.34 -1.04
C ARG A 60 11.85 -15.08 -1.25
N HIS A 61 12.58 -14.72 -0.20
CA HIS A 61 14.04 -14.52 -0.22
C HIS A 61 14.81 -15.62 0.53
N GLY A 62 14.12 -16.67 0.99
CA GLY A 62 14.70 -17.86 1.64
C GLY A 62 14.87 -19.06 0.70
#